data_AF-A0A7X6A981-F1
#
_entry.id   AF-A0A7X6A981-F1
#
_cell.length_a   1.000
_cell.length_b   1.000
_cell.length_c   1.000
_cell.angle_alpha   90.00
_cell.angle_beta   90.00
_cell.angle_gamma   90.00
#
_symmetry.space_group_name_H-M   'P 1'
#
loop_
_entity.id
_entity.type
_entity.pdbx_description
1 polymer ?
#
loop_
_entity_poly.entity_id
_entity_poly.type
_entity_poly.pdbx_seq_one_letter_code
_entity_poly.pdbx_strand_id
1 'polypeptide(L)'
;IDDDGPQVRKFSLESEEVKTIIPGVANYRVSADGKKLLYRSGNDYGIADVKPDQKPDAGRLDMSGMTMRIDPVAEWNQIFLDGWRITRDWFYDDGMHGLDWQEIHDLYAPLVEHLAHRGDLDYILGEMGGELNAGHFYVNWGDMPPPERIDNGLLGAEITAGDSGYFRID
;
A
#
# COMPACT_ATOMS: atom_id res chain seq x y z
N ILE A 1 -26.14 -11.78 -5.61
CA ILE A 1 -25.20 -11.50 -4.50
C ILE A 1 -25.86 -10.36 -3.77
N ASP A 2 -26.29 -10.57 -2.53
CA ASP A 2 -27.02 -9.55 -1.77
C ASP A 2 -26.18 -8.28 -1.66
N ASP A 3 -26.83 -7.14 -1.91
CA ASP A 3 -26.23 -5.81 -2.17
C ASP A 3 -25.81 -5.07 -0.87
N ASP A 4 -25.67 -5.80 0.24
CA ASP A 4 -25.49 -5.23 1.59
C ASP A 4 -24.03 -4.85 1.92
N GLY A 5 -23.14 -4.85 0.93
CA GLY A 5 -21.72 -4.59 1.12
C GLY A 5 -21.00 -5.67 1.95
N PRO A 6 -19.73 -5.43 2.33
CA PRO A 6 -18.97 -6.40 3.12
C PRO A 6 -19.52 -6.53 4.53
N GLN A 7 -19.62 -7.77 5.05
CA GLN A 7 -20.10 -8.05 6.40
C GLN A 7 -19.39 -9.26 7.00
N VAL A 8 -19.18 -9.24 8.33
CA VAL A 8 -18.71 -10.41 9.07
C VAL A 8 -19.92 -11.20 9.53
N ARG A 9 -19.97 -12.48 9.15
CA ARG A 9 -21.06 -13.40 9.52
C ARG A 9 -20.50 -14.60 10.26
N LYS A 10 -21.29 -15.15 11.18
CA LYS A 10 -21.00 -16.39 11.89
C LYS A 10 -21.99 -17.45 11.43
N PHE A 11 -21.46 -18.58 10.98
CA PHE A 11 -22.25 -19.78 10.70
C PHE A 11 -22.17 -20.73 11.90
N SER A 12 -23.33 -21.22 12.34
CA SER A 12 -23.45 -22.25 13.37
C SER A 12 -23.63 -23.61 12.71
N LEU A 13 -22.75 -24.57 13.02
CA LEU A 13 -22.88 -25.94 12.49
C LEU A 13 -24.02 -26.72 13.14
N GLU A 14 -24.38 -26.40 14.38
CA GLU A 14 -25.44 -27.12 15.11
C GLU A 14 -26.84 -26.71 14.65
N SER A 15 -27.04 -25.42 14.42
CA SER A 15 -28.35 -24.87 14.01
C SER A 15 -28.46 -24.62 12.50
N GLU A 16 -27.35 -24.76 11.76
CA GLU A 16 -27.25 -24.39 10.33
C GLU A 16 -27.69 -22.94 10.03
N GLU A 17 -27.59 -22.06 11.03
CA GLU A 17 -27.96 -20.65 10.91
C GLU A 17 -26.74 -19.77 10.62
N VAL A 18 -26.92 -18.77 9.74
CA VAL A 18 -25.96 -17.69 9.54
C VAL A 18 -26.47 -16.41 10.19
N LYS A 19 -25.69 -15.85 11.12
CA LYS A 19 -26.00 -14.57 11.77
C LYS A 19 -24.96 -13.52 11.40
N THR A 20 -25.41 -12.32 11.07
CA THR A 20 -24.50 -11.19 10.84
C THR A 20 -23.99 -10.69 12.19
N ILE A 21 -22.67 -10.66 12.32
CA ILE A 21 -21.97 -10.16 13.51
C ILE A 21 -21.84 -8.64 13.40
N ILE A 22 -21.27 -8.15 12.30
CA ILE A 22 -21.08 -6.72 12.07
C ILE A 22 -21.16 -6.43 10.56
N PRO A 23 -22.02 -5.50 10.12
CA PRO A 23 -22.10 -5.08 8.73
C PRO A 23 -21.00 -4.05 8.39
N GLY A 24 -20.75 -3.79 7.11
CA GLY A 24 -19.79 -2.78 6.64
C GLY A 24 -18.31 -3.07 6.92
N VAL A 25 -17.97 -4.31 7.31
CA VAL A 25 -16.61 -4.70 7.71
C VAL A 25 -16.11 -5.83 6.82
N ALA A 26 -14.99 -5.58 6.12
CA ALA A 26 -14.30 -6.57 5.29
C ALA A 26 -13.03 -7.15 5.96
N ASN A 27 -12.39 -6.37 6.83
CA ASN A 27 -11.10 -6.72 7.42
C ASN A 27 -11.25 -6.89 8.94
N TYR A 28 -10.94 -8.08 9.43
CA TYR A 28 -11.02 -8.39 10.85
C TYR A 28 -10.03 -9.49 11.27
N ARG A 29 -9.78 -9.57 12.58
CA ARG A 29 -9.10 -10.67 13.26
C ARG A 29 -9.91 -11.08 14.48
N VAL A 30 -10.05 -12.38 14.68
CA VAL A 30 -10.71 -12.94 15.87
C VAL A 30 -9.66 -13.20 16.95
N SER A 31 -9.98 -12.90 18.21
CA SER A 31 -9.11 -13.23 19.34
C SER A 31 -8.89 -14.73 19.45
N ALA A 32 -7.78 -15.15 20.06
CA ALA A 32 -7.44 -16.57 20.22
C ALA A 32 -8.53 -17.38 20.95
N ASP A 33 -9.28 -16.75 21.85
CA ASP A 33 -10.38 -17.37 22.58
C ASP A 33 -11.75 -17.29 21.86
N GLY A 34 -11.80 -16.73 20.66
CA GLY A 34 -13.00 -16.63 19.83
C GLY A 34 -14.03 -15.60 20.30
N LYS A 35 -13.74 -14.80 21.33
CA LYS A 35 -14.73 -13.92 21.98
C LYS A 35 -14.75 -12.51 21.42
N LYS A 36 -13.63 -12.01 20.89
CA LYS A 36 -13.46 -10.64 20.43
C LYS A 36 -13.10 -10.59 18.96
N LEU A 37 -13.48 -9.48 18.33
CA LEU A 37 -13.22 -9.15 16.94
C LEU A 37 -12.47 -7.81 16.91
N LEU A 38 -11.19 -7.81 16.53
CA LEU A 38 -10.53 -6.59 16.05
C LEU A 38 -10.96 -6.38 14.61
N TYR A 39 -11.57 -5.25 14.30
CA TYR A 39 -12.07 -4.96 12.96
C TYR A 39 -11.60 -3.59 12.47
N ARG A 40 -11.63 -3.40 11.15
CA ARG A 40 -11.42 -2.11 10.49
C ARG A 40 -12.71 -1.67 9.79
N SER A 41 -13.11 -0.42 10.02
CA SER A 41 -14.24 0.25 9.39
C SER A 41 -13.77 1.58 8.82
N GLY A 42 -13.70 1.70 7.49
CA GLY A 42 -13.01 2.82 6.85
C GLY A 42 -11.54 2.91 7.29
N ASN A 43 -11.18 4.03 7.93
CA ASN A 43 -9.84 4.26 8.50
C ASN A 43 -9.75 3.95 10.00
N ASP A 44 -10.88 3.66 10.65
CA ASP A 44 -10.94 3.41 12.09
C ASP A 44 -10.78 1.91 12.40
N TYR A 45 -10.28 1.63 13.59
CA TYR A 45 -10.24 0.29 14.17
C TYR A 45 -11.16 0.22 15.39
N GLY A 46 -11.72 -0.96 15.65
CA GLY A 46 -12.54 -1.22 16.82
C GLY A 46 -12.41 -2.64 17.33
N ILE A 47 -12.77 -2.85 18.60
CA ILE A 47 -12.85 -4.18 19.20
C ILE A 47 -14.29 -4.43 19.66
N ALA A 48 -14.93 -5.42 19.05
CA ALA A 48 -16.30 -5.84 19.37
C ALA A 48 -16.36 -7.27 19.91
N ASP A 49 -17.50 -7.66 20.47
CA ASP A 49 -17.78 -9.06 20.79
C ASP A 49 -18.12 -9.84 19.51
N VAL A 50 -17.78 -11.12 19.45
CA VAL A 50 -18.27 -12.03 18.39
C VAL A 50 -19.72 -12.44 18.70
N LYS A 51 -20.63 -11.48 18.59
CA LYS A 51 -22.08 -11.63 18.80
C LYS A 51 -22.84 -11.00 17.64
N PRO A 52 -24.06 -11.46 17.33
CA PRO A 52 -24.88 -10.82 16.31
C PRO A 52 -25.11 -9.33 16.57
N ASP A 53 -25.44 -8.61 15.50
CA ASP A 53 -25.98 -7.24 15.53
C ASP A 53 -25.06 -6.19 16.18
N GLN A 54 -23.73 -6.36 16.08
CA GLN A 54 -22.78 -5.30 16.39
C GLN A 54 -22.89 -4.16 15.37
N LYS A 55 -22.59 -2.95 15.83
CA LYS A 55 -22.54 -1.76 14.98
C LYS A 55 -21.11 -1.52 14.45
N PRO A 56 -20.94 -0.91 13.26
CA PRO A 56 -19.62 -0.60 12.69
C PRO A 56 -18.71 0.33 13.53
N ASP A 57 -19.25 0.99 14.56
CA ASP A 57 -18.54 1.85 15.51
C ASP A 57 -18.38 1.25 16.91
N ALA A 58 -18.81 0.00 17.11
CA ALA A 58 -18.75 -0.70 18.39
C ALA A 58 -17.32 -0.86 18.92
N GLY A 59 -17.03 -0.26 20.06
CA GLY A 59 -15.71 -0.38 20.69
C GLY A 59 -14.58 0.25 19.85
N ARG A 60 -14.90 1.31 19.09
CA ARG A 60 -13.92 2.10 18.35
C ARG A 60 -12.74 2.50 19.25
N LEU A 61 -11.54 2.28 18.76
CA LEU A 61 -10.31 2.61 19.45
C LEU A 61 -9.94 4.07 19.19
N ASP A 62 -9.66 4.81 20.27
CA ASP A 62 -9.06 6.12 20.16
C ASP A 62 -7.55 5.99 20.01
N MET A 63 -7.05 6.29 18.81
CA MET A 63 -5.62 6.26 18.48
C MET A 63 -5.01 7.68 18.42
N SER A 64 -5.75 8.72 18.80
CA SER A 64 -5.28 10.11 18.70
C SER A 64 -4.03 10.41 19.52
N GLY A 65 -3.82 9.66 20.61
CA GLY A 65 -2.60 9.73 21.44
C GLY A 65 -1.47 8.78 21.01
N MET A 66 -1.68 7.97 19.96
CA MET A 66 -0.64 7.07 19.47
C MET A 66 0.44 7.87 18.74
N THR A 67 1.69 7.68 19.16
CA THR A 67 2.84 8.34 18.55
C THR A 67 3.85 7.30 18.11
N MET A 68 4.57 7.61 17.03
CA MET A 68 5.65 6.80 16.50
C MET A 68 6.94 7.63 16.55
N ARG A 69 8.04 6.99 16.94
CA ARG A 69 9.37 7.61 16.82
C ARG A 69 9.90 7.27 15.44
N ILE A 70 10.09 8.30 14.62
CA ILE A 70 10.58 8.19 13.25
C ILE A 70 12.02 8.69 13.19
N ASP A 71 12.91 7.91 12.58
CA ASP A 71 14.27 8.29 12.25
C ASP A 71 14.49 8.06 10.74
N PRO A 72 14.23 9.08 9.90
CA PRO A 72 14.22 8.90 8.45
C PRO A 72 15.54 8.37 7.91
N VAL A 73 16.68 8.82 8.41
CA VAL A 73 17.99 8.39 7.91
C VAL A 73 18.21 6.92 8.24
N ALA A 74 17.93 6.50 9.47
CA ALA A 74 18.07 5.09 9.85
C ALA A 74 17.08 4.19 9.09
N GLU A 75 15.83 4.63 8.94
CA GLU A 75 14.78 3.90 8.23
C GLU A 75 15.05 3.80 6.73
N TRP A 76 15.53 4.86 6.07
CA TRP A 76 15.84 4.83 4.65
C TRP A 76 17.01 3.93 4.32
N ASN A 77 18.05 3.89 5.17
CA ASN A 77 19.13 2.91 5.07
C ASN A 77 18.59 1.47 5.15
N GLN A 78 17.65 1.23 6.06
CA GLN A 78 17.02 -0.08 6.22
C GLN A 78 16.16 -0.45 5.01
N ILE A 79 15.35 0.48 4.50
CA ILE A 79 14.48 0.28 3.33
C ILE A 79 15.31 0.02 2.07
N PHE A 80 16.39 0.79 1.84
CA PHE A 80 17.31 0.55 0.72
C PHE A 80 17.87 -0.87 0.77
N LEU A 81 18.41 -1.24 1.94
CA LEU A 81 19.02 -2.55 2.14
C LEU A 81 18.02 -3.69 1.95
N ASP A 82 16.78 -3.52 2.43
CA ASP A 82 15.71 -4.49 2.22
C ASP A 82 15.29 -4.56 0.75
N GLY A 83 15.15 -3.42 0.06
CA GLY A 83 14.85 -3.39 -1.37
C GLY A 83 15.89 -4.13 -2.20
N TRP A 84 17.18 -3.92 -1.90
CA TRP A 84 18.27 -4.65 -2.52
C TRP A 84 18.22 -6.17 -2.20
N ARG A 85 18.01 -6.56 -0.93
CA ARG A 85 17.95 -7.96 -0.50
C ARG A 85 16.74 -8.70 -1.07
N ILE A 86 15.57 -8.09 -1.03
CA ILE A 86 14.33 -8.67 -1.56
C ILE A 86 14.49 -8.90 -3.05
N THR A 87 15.07 -7.94 -3.77
CA THR A 87 15.37 -8.10 -5.19
C THR A 87 16.34 -9.26 -5.41
N ARG A 88 17.47 -9.31 -4.68
CA ARG A 88 18.42 -10.44 -4.76
C ARG A 88 17.77 -11.80 -4.53
N ASP A 89 16.92 -11.90 -3.51
CA ASP A 89 16.41 -13.18 -3.01
C ASP A 89 15.17 -13.68 -3.77
N TRP A 90 14.45 -12.78 -4.47
CA TRP A 90 13.16 -13.09 -5.09
C TRP A 90 13.05 -12.65 -6.55
N PHE A 91 14.09 -12.05 -7.14
CA PHE A 91 14.12 -11.85 -8.58
C PHE A 91 14.12 -13.20 -9.30
N TYR A 92 13.41 -13.28 -10.43
CA TYR A 92 13.09 -14.57 -11.05
C TYR A 92 14.31 -15.28 -11.67
N ASP A 93 15.34 -14.51 -12.01
CA ASP A 93 16.60 -15.01 -12.54
C ASP A 93 17.68 -14.90 -11.46
N ASP A 94 18.10 -16.04 -10.92
CA ASP A 94 19.17 -16.13 -9.91
C ASP A 94 20.49 -15.48 -10.40
N GLY A 95 20.70 -15.41 -11.71
CA GLY A 95 21.86 -14.78 -12.33
C GLY A 95 21.76 -13.25 -12.44
N MET A 96 20.65 -12.63 -12.03
CA MET A 96 20.41 -11.19 -12.06
C MET A 96 20.67 -10.57 -13.44
N HIS A 97 20.33 -11.30 -14.52
CA HIS A 97 20.65 -10.96 -15.91
C HIS A 97 22.14 -10.74 -16.21
N GLY A 98 23.02 -11.36 -15.42
CA GLY A 98 24.48 -11.27 -15.56
C GLY A 98 25.12 -10.12 -14.79
N LEU A 99 24.37 -9.39 -13.97
CA LEU A 99 24.90 -8.33 -13.10
C LEU A 99 25.51 -8.90 -11.81
N ASP A 100 26.59 -8.30 -11.35
CA ASP A 100 27.04 -8.48 -9.96
C ASP A 100 26.14 -7.64 -9.05
N TRP A 101 25.18 -8.29 -8.41
CA TRP A 101 24.22 -7.58 -7.58
C TRP A 101 24.85 -6.95 -6.32
N GLN A 102 26.00 -7.44 -5.85
CA GLN A 102 26.75 -6.79 -4.78
C GLN A 102 27.40 -5.50 -5.27
N GLU A 103 27.94 -5.48 -6.50
CA GLU A 103 28.47 -4.26 -7.13
C GLU A 103 27.37 -3.20 -7.27
N ILE A 104 26.16 -3.59 -7.67
CA ILE A 104 25.00 -2.68 -7.72
C ILE A 104 24.69 -2.10 -6.34
N HIS A 105 24.68 -2.90 -5.27
CA HIS A 105 24.51 -2.36 -3.91
C HIS A 105 25.58 -1.31 -3.59
N ASP A 106 26.84 -1.64 -3.82
CA ASP A 106 27.98 -0.79 -3.44
C ASP A 106 28.01 0.52 -4.26
N LEU A 107 27.45 0.51 -5.47
CA LEU A 107 27.25 1.70 -6.30
C LEU A 107 26.22 2.67 -5.70
N TYR A 108 25.07 2.17 -5.23
CA TYR A 108 23.96 3.02 -4.77
C TYR A 108 23.98 3.30 -3.26
N ALA A 109 24.54 2.42 -2.43
CA ALA A 109 24.52 2.57 -0.97
C ALA A 109 25.07 3.91 -0.46
N PRO A 110 26.18 4.46 -0.98
CA PRO A 110 26.70 5.75 -0.53
C PRO A 110 25.73 6.93 -0.76
N LEU A 111 24.83 6.82 -1.74
CA LEU A 111 23.87 7.89 -2.05
C LEU A 111 22.78 8.00 -0.98
N VAL A 112 22.51 6.92 -0.24
CA VAL A 112 21.46 6.86 0.78
C VAL A 112 21.76 7.77 1.98
N GLU A 113 23.04 8.03 2.26
CA GLU A 113 23.46 8.96 3.32
C GLU A 113 23.15 10.43 2.99
N HIS A 114 22.88 10.73 1.72
CA HIS A 114 22.69 12.10 1.22
C HIS A 114 21.22 12.45 0.94
N LEU A 115 20.29 11.55 1.26
CA LEU A 115 18.88 11.77 1.02
C LEU A 115 18.33 12.85 1.95
N ALA A 116 17.52 13.74 1.37
CA ALA A 116 16.82 14.78 2.11
C ALA A 116 15.30 14.52 2.13
N HIS A 117 14.80 13.66 1.24
CA HIS A 117 13.39 13.39 1.07
C HIS A 117 13.13 11.91 0.75
N ARG A 118 11.99 11.36 1.19
CA ARG A 118 11.60 9.97 0.90
C ARG A 118 11.51 9.70 -0.61
N GLY A 119 11.18 10.71 -1.41
CA GLY A 119 11.20 10.62 -2.87
C GLY A 119 12.60 10.40 -3.47
N ASP A 120 13.66 10.87 -2.81
CA ASP A 120 15.04 10.62 -3.25
C ASP A 120 15.38 9.12 -3.12
N LEU A 121 14.88 8.48 -2.06
CA LEU A 121 15.00 7.03 -1.88
C LEU A 121 14.24 6.27 -2.96
N ASP A 122 13.03 6.70 -3.30
CA ASP A 122 12.23 6.07 -4.38
C ASP A 122 12.97 6.17 -5.72
N TYR A 123 13.61 7.30 -5.99
CA TYR A 123 14.43 7.49 -7.17
C TYR A 123 15.60 6.49 -7.21
N ILE A 124 16.38 6.39 -6.13
CA ILE A 124 17.52 5.44 -6.05
C ILE A 124 17.07 4.00 -6.20
N LEU A 125 15.97 3.60 -5.54
CA LEU A 125 15.41 2.25 -5.68
C LEU A 125 14.97 1.98 -7.12
N GLY A 126 14.43 2.99 -7.79
CA GLY A 126 14.03 2.92 -9.19
C GLY A 126 15.22 2.73 -10.13
N GLU A 127 16.28 3.52 -9.95
CA GLU A 127 17.52 3.39 -10.73
C GLU A 127 18.17 2.01 -10.50
N MET A 128 18.31 1.59 -9.23
CA MET A 128 18.83 0.25 -8.86
C MET A 128 18.03 -0.88 -9.51
N GLY A 129 16.69 -0.80 -9.51
CA GLY A 129 15.84 -1.76 -10.20
C GLY A 129 15.94 -1.69 -11.72
N GLY A 130 16.19 -0.51 -12.26
CA GLY A 130 16.37 -0.25 -13.69
C GLY A 130 17.59 -0.96 -14.28
N GLU A 131 18.65 -1.14 -13.51
CA GLU A 131 19.85 -1.90 -13.91
C GLU A 131 19.50 -3.32 -14.39
N LEU A 132 18.50 -3.96 -13.77
CA LEU A 132 18.06 -5.30 -14.15
C LEU A 132 17.42 -5.36 -15.54
N ASN A 133 17.10 -4.23 -16.19
CA ASN A 133 16.44 -4.21 -17.50
C ASN A 133 15.16 -5.07 -17.54
N ALA A 134 14.44 -5.14 -16.42
CA ALA A 134 13.25 -5.96 -16.25
C ALA A 134 11.99 -5.11 -16.18
N GLY A 135 10.95 -5.51 -16.91
CA GLY A 135 9.61 -4.95 -16.73
C GLY A 135 9.00 -5.37 -15.39
N HIS A 136 7.96 -4.66 -14.95
CA HIS A 136 7.24 -4.91 -13.68
C HIS A 136 8.09 -4.79 -12.40
N PHE A 137 9.24 -4.12 -12.49
CA PHE A 137 9.94 -3.64 -11.31
C PHE A 137 9.33 -2.30 -10.88
N TYR A 138 8.53 -2.32 -9.81
CA TYR A 138 7.83 -1.13 -9.34
C TYR A 138 8.35 -0.69 -7.98
N VAL A 139 8.65 0.60 -7.88
CA VAL A 139 8.80 1.29 -6.60
C VAL A 139 7.51 2.05 -6.34
N ASN A 140 6.77 1.60 -5.33
CA ASN A 140 5.56 2.29 -4.88
C ASN A 140 5.94 3.40 -3.91
N TRP A 141 5.23 4.53 -4.01
CA TRP A 141 5.54 5.73 -3.22
C TRP A 141 5.53 5.45 -1.72
N GLY A 142 6.50 6.03 -1.02
CA GLY A 142 6.60 5.97 0.43
C GLY A 142 5.78 7.03 1.17
N ASP A 143 6.01 7.09 2.49
CA ASP A 143 5.44 8.14 3.34
C ASP A 143 6.11 9.49 3.03
N MET A 144 5.44 10.28 2.19
CA MET A 144 5.86 11.62 1.79
C MET A 144 4.64 12.52 1.57
N PRO A 145 4.79 13.85 1.75
CA PRO A 145 3.72 14.78 1.46
C PRO A 145 3.28 14.64 -0.01
N PRO A 146 1.99 14.34 -0.29
CA PRO A 146 1.53 14.29 -1.66
C PRO A 146 1.55 15.70 -2.26
N PRO A 147 1.87 15.84 -3.56
CA PRO A 147 1.70 17.11 -4.23
C PRO A 147 0.22 17.52 -4.22
N GLU A 148 -0.04 18.83 -4.25
CA GLU A 148 -1.40 19.34 -4.39
C GLU A 148 -2.01 18.82 -5.70
N ARG A 149 -3.16 18.15 -5.59
CA ARG A 149 -3.89 17.68 -6.75
C ARG A 149 -4.67 18.86 -7.35
N ILE A 150 -4.31 19.23 -8.57
CA ILE A 150 -5.05 20.24 -9.33
C ILE A 150 -6.13 19.52 -10.14
N ASP A 151 -7.38 19.72 -9.76
CA ASP A 151 -8.51 19.18 -10.53
C ASP A 151 -8.70 19.96 -11.83
N ASN A 152 -8.57 19.26 -12.95
CA ASN A 152 -8.79 19.79 -14.28
C ASN A 152 -10.03 19.14 -14.93
N GLY A 153 -10.73 19.90 -15.77
CA GLY A 153 -11.80 19.35 -16.61
C GLY A 153 -11.22 18.66 -17.84
N LEU A 154 -11.52 17.36 -18.02
CA LEU A 154 -11.21 16.65 -19.25
C LEU A 154 -12.36 16.84 -20.24
N LEU A 155 -12.04 17.28 -21.46
CA LEU A 155 -13.05 17.54 -22.51
C LEU A 155 -13.62 16.26 -23.14
N GLY A 156 -12.98 15.10 -22.90
CA GLY A 156 -13.35 13.84 -23.57
C GLY A 156 -13.19 13.90 -25.09
N ALA A 157 -12.27 14.74 -25.58
CA ALA A 157 -12.05 15.03 -26.99
C ALA A 157 -10.63 14.65 -27.40
N GLU A 158 -10.48 14.16 -28.63
CA GLU A 158 -9.19 14.02 -29.29
C GLU A 158 -8.84 15.36 -29.97
N ILE A 159 -7.59 15.81 -29.82
CA ILE A 159 -7.14 17.09 -30.36
C ILE A 159 -6.05 16.81 -31.39
N THR A 160 -6.29 17.21 -32.65
CA THR A 160 -5.33 17.11 -33.76
C THR A 160 -4.84 18.47 -34.22
N ALA A 161 -3.61 18.56 -34.71
CA ALA A 161 -3.08 19.79 -35.30
C ALA A 161 -3.73 20.04 -36.66
N GLY A 162 -4.29 21.24 -36.89
CA GLY A 162 -4.89 21.62 -38.16
C GLY A 162 -3.93 22.40 -39.07
N ASP A 163 -4.18 22.36 -40.39
CA ASP A 163 -3.37 23.01 -41.42
C ASP A 163 -3.35 24.56 -41.31
N SER A 164 -4.29 25.14 -40.55
CA SER A 164 -4.38 26.57 -40.29
C SER A 164 -3.47 27.04 -39.15
N GLY A 165 -2.75 26.13 -38.49
CA GLY A 165 -1.96 26.41 -37.27
C GLY A 165 -2.79 26.42 -35.98
N TYR A 166 -4.10 26.19 -36.05
CA TYR A 166 -4.97 25.96 -34.91
C TYR A 166 -5.28 24.46 -34.74
N PHE A 167 -5.68 24.04 -33.54
CA PHE A 167 -6.09 22.67 -33.27
C PHE A 167 -7.52 22.39 -33.74
N ARG A 168 -7.79 21.15 -34.15
CA ARG A 168 -9.13 20.60 -34.43
C ARG A 168 -9.51 19.60 -33.32
N ILE A 169 -10.80 19.57 -33.00
CA ILE A 169 -11.41 18.53 -32.15
C ILE A 169 -12.01 17.48 -33.07
N ASP A 170 -11.66 16.21 -32.87
CA ASP A 170 -12.23 15.05 -33.59
C ASP A 170 -13.35 14.37 -32.80
#